data_AF-A0A8K0ZA48-F1
#
_entry.id   AF-A0A8K0ZA48-F1
#
_cell.length_a   1.000
_cell.length_b   1.000
_cell.length_c   1.000
_cell.angle_alpha   90.00
_cell.angle_beta   90.00
_cell.angle_gamma   90.00
#
_symmetry.space_group_name_H-M   'P 1'
#
loop_
_entity.id
_entity.type
_entity.pdbx_description
1 polymer ?
#
loop_
_entity_poly.entity_id
_entity_poly.type
_entity_poly.pdbx_seq_one_letter_code
_entity_poly.pdbx_strand_id
1 'polypeptide(L)'
;LGPLHTVFDDKGYGYTSLFLDSAVAKFSLGPPYHKQEDAWKLVDKINIHYNIGHLQAPGSNTTRPRGRYVVALNKWTVDRHPSLGPLNPQNAQLIDISGEKMRLLSESPLIGEPHNSMIIETDKLSAWRTYPEGTDPATMAATPAATKQGQERIERKGNTVHARMVVIRSHYKPDIIRVKQGDHVIVDITNVESAVDATHGFGLHGYNITASIDPGSTERVEFVAKQAGVFPFYCTDFCSA
;
A
#
# COMPACT_ATOMS: atom_id res chain seq x y z
N LEU A 1 -20.52 -20.87 14.97
CA LEU A 1 -21.11 -21.31 13.70
C LEU A 1 -20.43 -20.56 12.56
N GLY A 2 -20.29 -21.21 11.39
CA GLY A 2 -19.65 -20.65 10.21
C GLY A 2 -18.13 -20.49 10.31
N PRO A 3 -17.35 -21.56 10.55
CA PRO A 3 -15.89 -21.49 10.51
C PRO A 3 -15.41 -21.15 9.10
N LEU A 4 -14.56 -20.12 8.94
CA LEU A 4 -14.05 -19.71 7.62
C LEU A 4 -12.53 -19.81 7.47
N HIS A 5 -11.76 -19.36 8.46
CA HIS A 5 -10.31 -19.22 8.33
C HIS A 5 -9.62 -19.54 9.65
N THR A 6 -8.43 -20.16 9.59
CA THR A 6 -7.65 -20.53 10.77
C THR A 6 -6.21 -20.03 10.63
N VAL A 7 -5.68 -19.45 11.71
CA VAL A 7 -4.24 -19.10 11.85
C VAL A 7 -3.66 -19.71 13.11
N PHE A 8 -2.34 -19.73 13.23
CA PHE A 8 -1.62 -20.41 14.31
C PHE A 8 -0.59 -19.49 14.98
N ASP A 9 -0.33 -19.74 16.26
CA ASP A 9 0.76 -19.10 17.02
C ASP A 9 1.97 -20.02 17.22
N ASP A 10 2.98 -19.52 17.96
CA ASP A 10 4.20 -20.26 18.33
C ASP A 10 4.07 -21.16 19.56
N LYS A 11 2.88 -21.21 20.18
CA LYS A 11 2.61 -21.98 21.40
C LYS A 11 1.78 -23.22 21.13
N GLY A 12 1.35 -23.43 19.88
CA GLY A 12 0.54 -24.56 19.50
C GLY A 12 -0.95 -24.33 19.67
N TYR A 13 -1.41 -23.09 19.56
CA TYR A 13 -2.83 -22.79 19.45
C TYR A 13 -3.21 -22.41 18.01
N GLY A 14 -4.41 -22.85 17.61
CA GLY A 14 -5.10 -22.38 16.42
C GLY A 14 -6.20 -21.39 16.78
N TYR A 15 -6.48 -20.47 15.86
CA TYR A 15 -7.49 -19.42 16.00
C TYR A 15 -8.39 -19.46 14.78
N THR A 16 -9.66 -19.81 14.95
CA THR A 16 -10.63 -19.94 13.86
C THR A 16 -11.68 -18.84 13.91
N SER A 17 -11.93 -18.19 12.77
CA SER A 17 -12.99 -17.21 12.60
C SER A 17 -14.34 -17.90 12.51
N LEU A 18 -15.34 -17.39 13.22
CA LEU A 18 -16.71 -17.89 13.24
C LEU A 18 -17.64 -16.79 12.73
N PHE A 19 -17.96 -16.82 11.44
CA PHE A 19 -18.69 -15.77 10.75
C PHE A 19 -20.07 -15.50 11.36
N LEU A 20 -20.87 -16.56 11.56
CA LEU A 20 -22.25 -16.42 12.06
C LEU A 20 -22.28 -16.08 13.54
N ASP A 21 -21.33 -16.59 14.32
CA ASP A 21 -21.25 -16.27 15.76
C ASP A 21 -20.62 -14.89 16.01
N SER A 22 -20.04 -14.26 14.97
CA SER A 22 -19.21 -13.07 15.14
C SER A 22 -18.17 -13.27 16.25
N ALA A 23 -17.34 -14.32 16.12
CA ALA A 23 -16.36 -14.67 17.15
C ALA A 23 -15.06 -15.24 16.58
N VAL A 24 -14.02 -15.23 17.41
CA VAL A 24 -12.79 -16.01 17.21
C VAL A 24 -12.74 -17.11 18.25
N ALA A 25 -12.54 -18.35 17.82
CA ALA A 25 -12.33 -19.49 18.69
C ALA A 25 -10.84 -19.86 18.75
N LYS A 26 -10.26 -19.86 19.94
CA LYS A 26 -8.91 -20.38 20.22
C LYS A 26 -9.02 -21.85 20.61
N PHE A 27 -8.24 -22.71 19.98
CA PHE A 27 -8.17 -24.14 20.28
C PHE A 27 -6.72 -24.62 20.37
N SER A 28 -6.46 -25.67 21.14
CA SER A 28 -5.14 -26.28 21.29
C SER A 28 -4.83 -27.25 20.15
N LEU A 29 -3.59 -27.29 19.70
CA LEU A 29 -3.04 -28.34 18.84
C LEU A 29 -2.58 -29.54 19.68
N GLY A 30 -2.21 -30.64 19.01
CA GLY A 30 -1.63 -31.81 19.67
C GLY A 30 -0.11 -31.73 19.83
N PRO A 31 0.54 -32.89 20.01
CA PRO A 31 2.01 -32.97 20.08
C PRO A 31 2.66 -32.34 18.83
N PRO A 32 3.83 -31.68 18.96
CA PRO A 32 4.67 -31.59 20.16
C PRO A 32 4.27 -30.49 21.16
N TYR A 33 3.22 -29.70 20.87
CA TYR A 33 2.90 -28.51 21.66
C TYR A 33 2.10 -28.81 22.93
N HIS A 34 1.03 -29.59 22.79
CA HIS A 34 0.20 -30.04 23.90
C HIS A 34 0.08 -31.56 23.91
N LYS A 35 -0.33 -32.12 25.06
CA LYS A 35 -0.59 -33.55 25.17
C LYS A 35 -1.72 -33.96 24.23
N GLN A 36 -1.70 -35.19 23.75
CA GLN A 36 -2.73 -35.73 22.87
C GLN A 36 -4.15 -35.60 23.47
N GLU A 37 -4.28 -35.78 24.80
CA GLU A 37 -5.54 -35.65 25.52
C GLU A 37 -6.11 -34.23 25.51
N ASP A 38 -5.28 -33.21 25.25
CA ASP A 38 -5.66 -31.80 25.18
C ASP A 38 -5.73 -31.26 23.75
N ALA A 39 -5.43 -32.08 22.75
CA ALA A 39 -5.49 -31.69 21.35
C ALA A 39 -6.93 -31.36 20.91
N TRP A 40 -7.07 -30.36 20.05
CA TRP A 40 -8.32 -29.97 19.38
C TRP A 40 -9.45 -29.53 20.32
N LYS A 41 -9.12 -29.09 21.54
CA LYS A 41 -10.09 -28.57 22.51
C LYS A 41 -10.21 -27.05 22.37
N LEU A 42 -11.43 -26.55 22.55
CA LEU A 42 -11.68 -25.11 22.70
C LEU A 42 -11.03 -24.62 24.00
N VAL A 43 -10.19 -23.60 23.90
CA VAL A 43 -9.46 -22.98 25.02
C VAL A 43 -10.11 -21.65 25.39
N ASP A 44 -10.48 -20.86 24.39
CA ASP A 44 -11.11 -19.56 24.61
C ASP A 44 -11.96 -19.15 23.41
N LYS A 45 -12.90 -18.23 23.63
CA LYS A 45 -13.73 -17.64 22.57
C LYS A 45 -13.93 -16.16 22.88
N ILE A 46 -13.63 -15.30 21.92
CA ILE A 46 -13.85 -13.87 22.02
C ILE A 46 -14.84 -13.40 20.95
N ASN A 47 -15.77 -12.52 21.33
CA ASN A 47 -16.68 -11.89 20.40
C ASN A 47 -15.94 -10.81 19.60
N ILE A 48 -16.27 -10.71 18.32
CA ILE A 48 -15.79 -9.68 17.39
C ILE A 48 -16.97 -8.89 16.86
N HIS A 49 -16.70 -7.78 16.17
CA HIS A 49 -17.74 -6.86 15.71
C HIS A 49 -17.54 -6.46 14.24
N TYR A 50 -18.25 -7.04 13.28
CA TYR A 50 -19.04 -8.28 13.31
C TYR A 50 -18.76 -9.09 12.05
N ASN A 51 -19.23 -10.34 12.01
CA ASN A 51 -19.18 -11.18 10.82
C ASN A 51 -17.76 -11.29 10.25
N ILE A 52 -16.90 -11.93 11.03
CA ILE A 52 -15.49 -12.10 10.70
C ILE A 52 -15.30 -12.98 9.46
N GLY A 53 -14.47 -12.52 8.53
CA GLY A 53 -13.96 -13.31 7.42
C GLY A 53 -12.66 -14.01 7.80
N HIS A 54 -11.53 -13.43 7.37
CA HIS A 54 -10.20 -13.96 7.65
C HIS A 54 -9.64 -13.49 8.99
N LEU A 55 -8.64 -14.24 9.45
CA LEU A 55 -7.75 -13.91 10.56
C LEU A 55 -6.33 -13.82 10.03
N GLN A 56 -5.51 -12.98 10.66
CA GLN A 56 -4.08 -13.02 10.43
C GLN A 56 -3.30 -12.93 11.74
N ALA A 57 -2.32 -13.81 11.93
CA ALA A 57 -1.33 -13.73 13.00
C ALA A 57 0.07 -13.53 12.40
N PRO A 58 0.97 -12.79 13.06
CA PRO A 58 2.32 -12.59 12.53
C PRO A 58 3.04 -13.92 12.27
N GLY A 59 3.57 -14.07 11.05
CA GLY A 59 4.27 -15.27 10.63
C GLY A 59 3.42 -16.54 10.50
N SER A 60 2.09 -16.48 10.60
CA SER A 60 1.24 -17.69 10.59
C SER A 60 1.29 -18.47 9.27
N ASN A 61 1.62 -17.78 8.17
CA ASN A 61 1.83 -18.36 6.84
C ASN A 61 3.28 -18.85 6.63
N THR A 62 4.04 -19.03 7.71
CA THR A 62 5.45 -19.44 7.66
C THR A 62 5.71 -20.57 8.65
N THR A 63 6.92 -21.13 8.64
CA THR A 63 7.36 -22.12 9.65
C THR A 63 7.65 -21.49 11.02
N ARG A 64 7.50 -20.17 11.18
CA ARG A 64 7.80 -19.42 12.40
C ARG A 64 6.66 -18.45 12.74
N PRO A 65 5.49 -18.96 13.15
CA PRO A 65 4.40 -18.12 13.67
C PRO A 65 4.83 -17.37 14.94
N ARG A 66 4.04 -16.37 15.37
CA ARG A 66 4.27 -15.57 16.58
C ARG A 66 3.00 -15.50 17.42
N GLY A 67 3.11 -15.64 18.74
CA GLY A 67 1.98 -15.71 19.66
C GLY A 67 1.69 -14.46 20.47
N ARG A 68 1.69 -13.28 19.83
CA ARG A 68 1.35 -12.02 20.50
C ARG A 68 0.04 -11.40 20.02
N TYR A 69 -0.20 -11.38 18.71
CA TYR A 69 -1.35 -10.71 18.14
C TYR A 69 -2.06 -11.55 17.09
N VAL A 70 -3.36 -11.34 17.00
CA VAL A 70 -4.22 -11.79 15.89
C VAL A 70 -5.03 -10.59 15.42
N VAL A 71 -5.18 -10.43 14.11
CA VAL A 71 -6.04 -9.43 13.49
C VAL A 71 -7.26 -10.13 12.90
N ALA A 72 -8.45 -9.72 13.34
CA ALA A 72 -9.73 -10.15 12.78
C ALA A 72 -10.20 -9.16 11.71
N LEU A 73 -10.46 -9.66 10.50
CA LEU A 73 -10.94 -8.87 9.36
C LEU A 73 -12.45 -9.06 9.21
N ASN A 74 -13.21 -8.12 9.77
CA ASN A 74 -14.65 -8.19 9.91
C ASN A 74 -15.37 -7.52 8.74
N LYS A 75 -16.46 -8.15 8.28
CA LYS A 75 -17.17 -7.72 7.08
C LYS A 75 -18.13 -6.57 7.34
N TRP A 76 -18.66 -6.46 8.56
CA TRP A 76 -19.61 -5.42 8.91
C TRP A 76 -19.19 -4.68 10.18
N THR A 77 -19.35 -3.37 10.17
CA THR A 77 -19.17 -2.50 11.33
C THR A 77 -20.47 -2.18 12.04
N VAL A 78 -21.59 -2.08 11.32
CA VAL A 78 -22.93 -1.82 11.87
C VAL A 78 -22.96 -0.57 12.77
N ASP A 79 -22.72 -0.73 14.07
CA ASP A 79 -22.77 0.32 15.10
C ASP A 79 -21.40 0.72 15.67
N ARG A 80 -20.29 0.15 15.15
CA ARG A 80 -18.94 0.40 15.68
C ARG A 80 -18.40 1.80 15.41
N HIS A 81 -18.94 2.49 14.40
CA HIS A 81 -18.49 3.82 13.99
C HIS A 81 -19.69 4.71 13.65
N PRO A 82 -19.52 6.05 13.66
CA PRO A 82 -20.55 6.96 13.17
C PRO A 82 -21.01 6.57 11.77
N SER A 83 -22.33 6.56 11.56
CA SER A 83 -22.88 6.30 10.22
C SER A 83 -22.64 7.52 9.33
N LEU A 84 -21.95 7.30 8.21
CA LEU A 84 -21.64 8.32 7.20
C LEU A 84 -22.42 8.11 5.89
N GLY A 85 -23.47 7.29 5.94
CA GLY A 85 -24.28 6.91 4.79
C GLY A 85 -24.51 5.39 4.70
N PRO A 86 -25.11 4.92 3.59
CA PRO A 86 -25.45 3.50 3.43
C PRO A 86 -24.23 2.59 3.26
N LEU A 87 -23.09 3.13 2.81
CA LEU A 87 -21.84 2.38 2.70
C LEU A 87 -21.06 2.52 4.01
N ASN A 88 -21.18 1.52 4.87
CA ASN A 88 -20.38 1.43 6.09
C ASN A 88 -18.98 0.88 5.79
N PRO A 89 -17.94 1.28 6.55
CA PRO A 89 -16.62 0.66 6.45
C PRO A 89 -16.65 -0.79 6.97
N GLN A 90 -15.58 -1.53 6.67
CA GLN A 90 -15.22 -2.78 7.36
C GLN A 90 -14.48 -2.48 8.66
N ASN A 91 -14.20 -3.51 9.47
CA ASN A 91 -13.50 -3.36 10.74
C ASN A 91 -12.30 -4.30 10.83
N ALA A 92 -11.11 -3.78 11.09
CA ALA A 92 -9.99 -4.59 11.56
C ALA A 92 -9.91 -4.52 13.08
N GLN A 93 -9.95 -5.66 13.74
CA GLN A 93 -9.81 -5.73 15.20
C GLN A 93 -8.50 -6.39 15.59
N LEU A 94 -7.69 -5.69 16.39
CA LEU A 94 -6.45 -6.22 16.95
C LEU A 94 -6.73 -6.92 18.27
N ILE A 95 -6.32 -8.18 18.37
CA ILE A 95 -6.54 -9.04 19.53
C ILE A 95 -5.18 -9.43 20.09
N ASP A 96 -4.96 -9.18 21.38
CA ASP A 96 -3.84 -9.73 22.16
C ASP A 96 -4.12 -11.20 22.49
N ILE A 97 -3.17 -12.06 22.15
CA ILE A 97 -3.20 -13.51 22.42
C ILE A 97 -2.03 -13.96 23.31
N SER A 98 -1.29 -13.01 23.88
CA SER A 98 -0.09 -13.31 24.67
C SER A 98 -0.41 -13.92 26.04
N GLY A 99 -1.56 -13.57 26.63
CA GLY A 99 -2.05 -14.05 27.91
C GLY A 99 -2.88 -15.34 27.83
N GLU A 100 -3.50 -15.70 28.95
CA GLU A 100 -4.38 -16.88 29.05
C GLU A 100 -5.65 -16.71 28.21
N LYS A 101 -6.27 -15.52 28.31
CA LYS A 101 -7.46 -15.12 27.58
C LYS A 101 -7.14 -14.14 26.46
N MET A 102 -7.87 -14.25 25.35
CA MET A 102 -7.81 -13.29 24.26
C MET A 102 -8.38 -11.95 24.72
N ARG A 103 -7.75 -10.85 24.32
CA ARG A 103 -8.22 -9.50 24.65
C ARG A 103 -8.26 -8.62 23.42
N LEU A 104 -9.43 -8.08 23.11
CA LEU A 104 -9.58 -7.04 22.09
C LEU A 104 -8.84 -5.77 22.56
N LEU A 105 -7.92 -5.27 21.73
CA LEU A 105 -7.13 -4.07 22.03
C LEU A 105 -7.65 -2.83 21.30
N SER A 106 -7.94 -2.98 20.01
CA SER A 106 -8.35 -1.86 19.16
C SER A 106 -9.20 -2.31 17.99
N GLU A 107 -9.91 -1.35 17.42
CA GLU A 107 -10.74 -1.49 16.23
C GLU A 107 -10.39 -0.37 15.27
N SER A 108 -10.26 -0.67 13.98
CA SER A 108 -9.87 0.29 12.95
C SER A 108 -10.80 0.16 11.75
N PRO A 109 -11.51 1.25 11.36
CA PRO A 109 -12.33 1.23 10.16
C PRO A 109 -11.46 1.05 8.91
N LEU A 110 -11.91 0.20 7.99
CA LEU A 110 -11.25 -0.08 6.72
C LEU A 110 -12.22 0.16 5.55
N ILE A 111 -11.68 0.56 4.39
CA ILE A 111 -12.44 0.75 3.16
C ILE A 111 -12.00 -0.30 2.13
N GLY A 112 -12.93 -0.74 1.27
CA GLY A 112 -12.64 -1.64 0.15
C GLY A 112 -12.65 -3.12 0.51
N GLU A 113 -13.24 -3.49 1.64
CA GLU A 113 -13.37 -4.87 2.13
C GLU A 113 -12.09 -5.72 2.03
N PRO A 114 -10.99 -5.40 2.74
CA PRO A 114 -9.79 -6.22 2.72
C PRO A 114 -10.11 -7.68 3.09
N HIS A 115 -9.86 -8.60 2.16
CA HIS A 115 -10.19 -10.00 2.34
C HIS A 115 -9.16 -10.73 3.21
N ASN A 116 -7.88 -10.42 3.01
CA ASN A 116 -6.78 -11.04 3.73
C ASN A 116 -5.68 -10.01 4.00
N SER A 117 -4.76 -10.35 4.88
CA SER A 117 -3.56 -9.58 5.15
C SER A 117 -2.38 -10.53 5.38
N MET A 118 -1.17 -9.99 5.48
CA MET A 118 0.01 -10.71 5.98
C MET A 118 0.76 -9.78 6.93
N ILE A 119 1.34 -10.35 7.98
CA ILE A 119 2.07 -9.58 9.00
C ILE A 119 3.47 -10.18 9.10
N ILE A 120 4.48 -9.33 8.92
CA ILE A 120 5.91 -9.65 8.93
C ILE A 120 6.64 -8.72 9.88
N GLU A 121 7.69 -9.22 10.53
CA GLU A 121 8.60 -8.39 11.32
C GLU A 121 9.37 -7.39 10.44
N THR A 122 9.51 -6.15 10.91
CA THR A 122 10.10 -5.05 10.12
C THR A 122 11.58 -5.26 9.83
N ASP A 123 12.31 -5.99 10.67
CA ASP A 123 13.73 -6.31 10.51
C ASP A 123 14.00 -7.29 9.34
N LYS A 124 12.97 -7.96 8.83
CA LYS A 124 13.04 -8.78 7.63
C LYS A 124 12.88 -7.99 6.33
N LEU A 125 12.51 -6.71 6.42
CA LEU A 125 12.32 -5.85 5.26
C LEU A 125 13.58 -5.01 5.02
N SER A 126 14.05 -5.02 3.78
CA SER A 126 15.18 -4.20 3.33
C SER A 126 14.73 -3.34 2.15
N ALA A 127 13.94 -2.30 2.45
CA ALA A 127 13.41 -1.38 1.45
C ALA A 127 14.42 -0.28 1.10
N TRP A 128 14.38 0.17 -0.16
CA TRP A 128 15.07 1.39 -0.56
C TRP A 128 14.40 2.60 0.09
N ARG A 129 15.21 3.54 0.60
CA ARG A 129 14.73 4.81 1.16
C ARG A 129 14.57 5.90 0.11
N THR A 130 15.36 5.78 -0.95
CA THR A 130 15.27 6.51 -2.21
C THR A 130 15.65 5.52 -3.30
N TYR A 131 15.13 5.71 -4.50
CA TYR A 131 15.60 4.93 -5.64
C TYR A 131 17.05 5.30 -5.98
N PRO A 132 17.85 4.36 -6.50
CA PRO A 132 19.02 4.73 -7.30
C PRO A 132 18.57 5.68 -8.42
N GLU A 133 19.28 6.79 -8.62
CA GLU A 133 18.90 7.80 -9.62
C GLU A 133 18.70 7.18 -11.01
N GLY A 134 17.56 7.47 -11.62
CA GLY A 134 17.18 6.97 -12.94
C GLY A 134 16.54 5.58 -12.91
N THR A 135 15.90 5.19 -11.80
CA THR A 135 15.16 3.92 -11.71
C THR A 135 13.74 4.08 -12.27
N ASP A 136 13.28 3.11 -13.04
CA ASP A 136 11.87 2.92 -13.36
C ASP A 136 11.21 2.08 -12.24
N PRO A 137 10.25 2.62 -11.49
CA PRO A 137 9.66 1.90 -10.36
C PRO A 137 8.77 0.73 -10.78
N ALA A 138 8.30 0.67 -12.02
CA ALA A 138 7.54 -0.48 -12.52
C ALA A 138 8.43 -1.71 -12.71
N THR A 139 9.70 -1.50 -13.10
CA THR A 139 10.67 -2.57 -13.36
C THR A 139 11.71 -2.73 -12.26
N MET A 140 11.81 -1.77 -11.34
CA MET A 140 12.82 -1.71 -10.27
C MET A 140 14.26 -1.75 -10.82
N ALA A 141 14.47 -1.16 -12.00
CA ALA A 141 15.75 -1.15 -12.70
C ALA A 141 16.07 0.20 -13.34
N ALA A 142 17.33 0.43 -13.70
CA ALA A 142 17.73 1.66 -14.40
C ALA A 142 17.05 1.77 -15.77
N THR A 143 16.58 2.96 -16.12
CA THR A 143 15.91 3.22 -17.40
C THR A 143 16.70 4.19 -18.30
N PRO A 144 16.76 3.97 -19.63
CA PRO A 144 17.38 4.91 -20.57
C PRO A 144 16.60 6.23 -20.73
N ALA A 145 15.38 6.31 -20.19
CA ALA A 145 14.58 7.53 -20.10
C ALA A 145 15.18 8.53 -19.09
N ALA A 146 15.99 8.05 -18.14
CA ALA A 146 16.56 8.87 -17.09
C ALA A 146 17.38 10.04 -17.65
N THR A 147 17.23 11.19 -16.99
CA THR A 147 17.90 12.43 -17.35
C THR A 147 18.63 12.96 -16.12
N LYS A 148 19.90 13.33 -16.32
CA LYS A 148 20.71 13.96 -15.27
C LYS A 148 20.57 15.47 -15.32
N GLN A 149 20.82 16.12 -14.18
CA GLN A 149 20.90 17.56 -14.13
C GLN A 149 21.94 18.09 -15.15
N GLY A 150 21.54 19.07 -15.96
CA GLY A 150 22.33 19.61 -17.07
C GLY A 150 22.18 18.87 -18.42
N GLN A 151 21.47 17.74 -18.47
CA GLN A 151 21.20 16.97 -19.70
C GLN A 151 19.75 17.12 -20.18
N GLU A 152 18.99 18.02 -19.55
CA GLU A 152 17.60 18.28 -19.87
C GLU A 152 17.49 18.90 -21.27
N ARG A 153 16.50 18.46 -22.04
CA ARG A 153 16.32 18.94 -23.42
C ARG A 153 14.94 18.63 -23.94
N ILE A 154 14.58 19.31 -25.03
CA ILE A 154 13.37 19.03 -25.80
C ILE A 154 13.80 18.70 -27.22
N GLU A 155 13.38 17.53 -27.70
CA GLU A 155 13.71 17.01 -29.01
C GLU A 155 12.41 16.84 -29.82
N ARG A 156 12.45 17.19 -31.11
CA ARG A 156 11.31 16.97 -32.01
C ARG A 156 11.70 16.00 -33.12
N LYS A 157 10.85 14.99 -33.34
CA LYS A 157 10.93 14.07 -34.48
C LYS A 157 9.55 13.97 -35.14
N GLY A 158 9.38 14.68 -36.25
CA GLY A 158 8.07 14.78 -36.92
C GLY A 158 7.03 15.46 -36.02
N ASN A 159 5.92 14.76 -35.76
CA ASN A 159 4.86 15.18 -34.84
C ASN A 159 5.10 14.74 -33.39
N THR A 160 6.21 14.07 -33.09
CA THR A 160 6.55 13.68 -31.72
C THR A 160 7.49 14.70 -31.10
N VAL A 161 7.16 15.16 -29.90
CA VAL A 161 8.00 16.02 -29.06
C VAL A 161 8.36 15.24 -27.80
N HIS A 162 9.66 15.05 -27.56
CA HIS A 162 10.17 14.37 -26.40
C HIS A 162 10.90 15.37 -25.50
N ALA A 163 10.34 15.65 -24.33
CA ALA A 163 10.97 16.42 -23.28
C ALA A 163 11.64 15.47 -22.28
N ARG A 164 12.94 15.67 -22.10
CA ARG A 164 13.75 15.06 -21.05
C ARG A 164 13.90 16.08 -19.94
N MET A 165 13.25 15.82 -18.82
CA MET A 165 13.05 16.75 -17.74
C MET A 165 13.68 16.21 -16.45
N VAL A 166 14.20 17.11 -15.63
CA VAL A 166 14.49 16.83 -14.22
C VAL A 166 13.61 17.67 -13.32
N VAL A 167 13.36 17.16 -12.12
CA VAL A 167 12.77 17.90 -11.02
C VAL A 167 13.69 17.81 -9.81
N ILE A 168 13.95 18.97 -9.19
CA ILE A 168 14.70 19.10 -7.94
C ILE A 168 14.27 20.39 -7.25
N ARG A 169 14.01 20.33 -5.95
CA ARG A 169 13.37 21.39 -5.17
C ARG A 169 12.10 21.85 -5.89
N SER A 170 11.78 23.14 -5.84
CA SER A 170 10.59 23.70 -6.50
C SER A 170 10.72 23.91 -8.01
N HIS A 171 11.64 23.21 -8.71
CA HIS A 171 11.97 23.52 -10.11
C HIS A 171 11.93 22.29 -11.02
N TYR A 172 11.11 22.39 -12.06
CA TYR A 172 11.26 21.56 -13.26
C TYR A 172 12.21 22.22 -14.23
N LYS A 173 13.01 21.40 -14.91
CA LYS A 173 13.82 21.85 -16.02
C LYS A 173 13.73 20.84 -17.15
N PRO A 174 13.33 21.23 -18.38
CA PRO A 174 12.82 22.54 -18.76
C PRO A 174 11.46 22.86 -18.10
N ASP A 175 11.19 24.13 -17.86
CA ASP A 175 9.93 24.64 -17.28
C ASP A 175 8.90 25.05 -18.34
N ILE A 176 9.31 25.17 -19.62
CA ILE A 176 8.44 25.51 -20.75
C ILE A 176 8.65 24.50 -21.89
N ILE A 177 7.59 23.78 -22.26
CA ILE A 177 7.57 22.86 -23.42
C ILE A 177 6.66 23.45 -24.51
N ARG A 178 7.24 23.86 -25.64
CA ARG A 178 6.48 24.40 -26.78
C ARG A 178 6.17 23.31 -27.81
N VAL A 179 4.88 23.08 -28.05
CA VAL A 179 4.39 22.06 -28.98
C VAL A 179 3.35 22.66 -29.94
N LYS A 180 3.01 21.92 -31.00
CA LYS A 180 1.90 22.21 -31.89
C LYS A 180 0.69 21.40 -31.47
N GLN A 181 -0.50 21.94 -31.72
CA GLN A 181 -1.72 21.16 -31.59
C GLN A 181 -1.63 19.91 -32.49
N GLY A 182 -1.97 18.75 -31.95
CA GLY A 182 -1.85 17.45 -32.61
C GLY A 182 -0.50 16.75 -32.42
N ASP A 183 0.49 17.39 -31.81
CA ASP A 183 1.75 16.71 -31.47
C ASP A 183 1.51 15.60 -30.44
N HIS A 184 2.26 14.52 -30.60
CA HIS A 184 2.45 13.50 -29.58
C HIS A 184 3.57 13.93 -28.64
N VAL A 185 3.27 14.15 -27.37
CA VAL A 185 4.18 14.71 -26.38
C VAL A 185 4.55 13.63 -25.38
N ILE A 186 5.84 13.37 -25.24
CA ILE A 186 6.44 12.46 -24.26
C ILE A 186 7.27 13.31 -23.32
N VAL A 187 7.02 13.20 -22.02
CA VAL A 187 7.79 13.87 -20.98
C VAL A 187 8.35 12.79 -20.06
N ASP A 188 9.67 12.57 -20.13
CA ASP A 188 10.39 11.72 -19.18
C ASP A 188 10.93 12.63 -18.08
N ILE A 189 10.46 12.44 -16.84
CA ILE A 189 10.77 13.30 -15.70
C ILE A 189 11.57 12.49 -14.68
N THR A 190 12.81 12.89 -14.44
CA THR A 190 13.67 12.28 -13.40
C THR A 190 13.67 13.14 -12.15
N ASN A 191 13.27 12.57 -11.01
CA ASN A 191 13.46 13.22 -9.71
C ASN A 191 14.90 12.97 -9.25
N VAL A 192 15.71 14.04 -9.25
CA VAL A 192 17.14 13.98 -8.86
C VAL A 192 17.36 14.39 -7.40
N GLU A 193 16.31 14.37 -6.57
CA GLU A 193 16.44 14.49 -5.13
C GLU A 193 17.19 13.31 -4.53
N SER A 194 18.01 13.59 -3.52
CA SER A 194 18.65 12.56 -2.67
C SER A 194 18.03 12.48 -1.27
N ALA A 195 17.14 13.42 -0.94
CA ALA A 195 16.43 13.42 0.32
C ALA A 195 15.32 12.36 0.31
N VAL A 196 15.21 11.62 1.42
CA VAL A 196 14.10 10.69 1.65
C VAL A 196 12.80 11.49 1.71
N ASP A 197 11.74 10.95 1.12
CA ASP A 197 10.38 11.54 1.12
C ASP A 197 10.27 12.87 0.34
N ALA A 198 11.30 13.25 -0.43
CA ALA A 198 11.24 14.40 -1.35
C ALA A 198 10.55 14.02 -2.68
N THR A 199 9.34 13.45 -2.58
CA THR A 199 8.52 13.09 -3.73
C THR A 199 8.00 14.34 -4.42
N HIS A 200 8.09 14.34 -5.75
CA HIS A 200 7.52 15.38 -6.60
C HIS A 200 6.29 14.84 -7.33
N GLY A 201 5.36 15.73 -7.61
CA GLY A 201 4.22 15.42 -8.46
C GLY A 201 4.45 15.88 -9.89
N PHE A 202 3.46 15.67 -10.76
CA PHE A 202 3.33 16.39 -12.02
C PHE A 202 1.85 16.38 -12.40
N GLY A 203 1.19 17.53 -12.31
CA GLY A 203 -0.19 17.71 -12.77
C GLY A 203 -0.22 18.58 -14.02
N LEU A 204 -0.83 18.12 -15.12
CA LEU A 204 -1.03 18.92 -16.32
C LEU A 204 -2.49 19.36 -16.45
N HIS A 205 -2.72 20.66 -16.25
CA HIS A 205 -4.06 21.24 -16.31
C HIS A 205 -4.68 21.06 -17.70
N GLY A 206 -5.99 20.75 -17.76
CA GLY A 206 -6.75 20.56 -18.99
C GLY A 206 -6.57 19.21 -19.68
N TYR A 207 -5.60 18.39 -19.26
CA TYR A 207 -5.37 17.05 -19.83
C TYR A 207 -5.73 15.90 -18.89
N ASN A 208 -6.10 16.18 -17.63
CA ASN A 208 -6.39 15.17 -16.61
C ASN A 208 -5.25 14.17 -16.43
N ILE A 209 -4.02 14.69 -16.36
CA ILE A 209 -2.81 13.90 -16.17
C ILE A 209 -2.20 14.26 -14.84
N THR A 210 -1.86 13.23 -14.06
CA THR A 210 -1.10 13.33 -12.82
C THR A 210 -0.04 12.23 -12.78
N ALA A 211 1.13 12.51 -12.21
CA ALA A 211 2.15 11.51 -11.90
C ALA A 211 2.76 11.80 -10.53
N SER A 212 3.20 10.76 -9.84
CA SER A 212 4.01 10.82 -8.61
C SER A 212 5.41 10.34 -8.94
N ILE A 213 6.42 11.08 -8.53
CA ILE A 213 7.81 10.96 -8.98
C ILE A 213 8.69 10.91 -7.73
N ASP A 214 8.95 9.71 -7.23
CA ASP A 214 9.69 9.48 -6.00
C ASP A 214 11.19 9.82 -6.15
N PRO A 215 11.90 10.14 -5.05
CA PRO A 215 13.34 10.44 -5.10
C PRO A 215 14.14 9.37 -5.83
N GLY A 216 14.84 9.77 -6.90
CA GLY A 216 15.64 8.90 -7.76
C GLY A 216 14.86 8.19 -8.88
N SER A 217 13.53 8.26 -8.93
CA SER A 217 12.75 7.61 -9.99
C SER A 217 12.74 8.41 -11.29
N THR A 218 12.38 7.75 -12.40
CA THR A 218 12.04 8.40 -13.67
C THR A 218 10.68 7.95 -14.13
N GLU A 219 9.76 8.91 -14.26
CA GLU A 219 8.40 8.68 -14.72
C GLU A 219 8.20 9.19 -16.14
N ARG A 220 7.31 8.52 -16.89
CA ARG A 220 6.87 8.97 -18.21
C ARG A 220 5.44 9.47 -18.17
N VAL A 221 5.24 10.68 -18.67
CA VAL A 221 3.94 11.23 -19.03
C VAL A 221 3.84 11.35 -20.55
N GLU A 222 2.78 10.81 -21.14
CA GLU A 222 2.58 10.79 -22.59
C GLU A 222 1.16 11.22 -22.96
N PHE A 223 1.02 12.16 -23.90
CA PHE A 223 -0.28 12.68 -24.33
C PHE A 223 -0.24 13.29 -25.73
N VAL A 224 -1.41 13.48 -26.34
CA VAL A 224 -1.55 14.26 -27.57
C VAL A 224 -2.01 15.67 -27.21
N ALA A 225 -1.33 16.70 -27.71
CA ALA A 225 -1.70 18.10 -27.49
C ALA A 225 -2.97 18.49 -28.28
N LYS A 226 -4.14 18.11 -27.80
CA LYS A 226 -5.42 18.22 -28.54
C LYS A 226 -5.92 19.65 -28.74
N GLN A 227 -5.47 20.59 -27.92
CA GLN A 227 -5.98 21.97 -27.89
C GLN A 227 -4.83 22.98 -27.97
N ALA A 228 -5.03 24.07 -28.72
CA ALA A 228 -4.12 25.21 -28.72
C ALA A 228 -4.33 26.06 -27.46
N GLY A 229 -3.25 26.56 -26.87
CA GLY A 229 -3.30 27.40 -25.67
C GLY A 229 -2.06 27.26 -24.80
N VAL A 230 -2.12 27.84 -23.60
CA VAL A 230 -1.12 27.67 -22.54
C VAL A 230 -1.72 26.74 -21.49
N PHE A 231 -1.04 25.63 -21.22
CA PHE A 231 -1.46 24.62 -20.25
C PHE A 231 -0.38 24.51 -19.17
N PRO A 232 -0.61 25.09 -17.98
CA PRO A 232 0.33 24.97 -16.89
C PRO A 232 0.45 23.52 -16.43
N PHE A 233 1.67 23.08 -16.20
CA PHE A 233 1.93 21.95 -15.32
C PHE A 233 2.49 22.45 -13.98
N TYR A 234 2.27 21.70 -12.92
CA TYR A 234 2.70 22.05 -11.58
C TYR A 234 2.97 20.80 -10.73
N CYS A 235 3.72 20.96 -9.65
CA CYS A 235 3.95 19.89 -8.68
C CYS A 235 2.69 19.68 -7.84
N THR A 236 2.10 18.50 -7.90
CA THR A 236 0.92 18.14 -7.10
C THR A 236 1.27 17.81 -5.65
N ASP A 237 2.53 17.49 -5.38
CA ASP A 237 3.03 17.17 -4.05
C ASP A 237 3.66 18.39 -3.37
N PHE A 238 3.49 18.49 -2.06
CA PHE A 238 4.12 19.53 -1.26
C PHE A 238 5.60 19.17 -1.03
N CYS A 239 6.45 19.51 -1.99
CA CYS A 239 7.86 19.16 -1.98
C CYS A 239 8.78 20.26 -1.40
N SER A 240 8.28 21.50 -1.30
CA SER A 240 9.01 22.65 -0.78
C SER A 240 8.04 23.75 -0.32
N ALA A 241 8.51 24.61 0.59
CA ALA A 241 7.89 25.90 0.91
C ALA A 241 8.02 26.91 -0.25
#